data_AF-A0A356KMU1-F1
#
_entry.id   AF-A0A356KMU1-F1
#
_cell.length_a   1.000
_cell.length_b   1.000
_cell.length_c   1.000
_cell.angle_alpha   90.00
_cell.angle_beta   90.00
_cell.angle_gamma   90.00
#
_symmetry.space_group_name_H-M   'P 1'
#
loop_
_entity.id
_entity.type
_entity.pdbx_description
1 polymer ?
#
loop_
_entity_poly.entity_id
_entity_poly.type
_entity_poly.pdbx_seq_one_letter_code
_entity_poly.pdbx_strand_id
1 'polypeptide(L)'
;MAAIVTSPCTQLHAPTGKIRHKSLPGNGARVQSLGRARALATPRCYTQGVLTLSWTDDVDSRTNRYVRRWMRHFPLLRASYVESWWEALRHAALPGELLPLSAEQRDLLIEDHWRRVTGRSAPSPSAFEAIVVGLEERILRAQRFSPTGAAFVRLGSRAPLDSVQGLDAEFQVDGGTEALELLLDSERVFDDLCLAQECHYEPAILVRPWLDVPPASELRAFLRGRELVGLSQRHACSPLPVLIARADDYERQVQLRCEELAERWPLDDLVVDFACLEDEAWVVDLHPWLPWTEGALFSWEEDDFADYAFRYLRHREPGAAWGE
;
A
#
# COMPACT_ATOMS: atom_id res chain seq x y z
N MET A 1 35.14 28.80 -15.89
CA MET A 1 35.86 27.52 -16.05
C MET A 1 36.13 26.97 -14.66
N ALA A 2 35.27 26.09 -14.17
CA ALA A 2 35.44 25.39 -12.91
C ALA A 2 34.92 23.96 -13.12
N ALA A 3 35.74 23.00 -12.71
CA ALA A 3 35.72 21.62 -13.14
C ALA A 3 34.63 20.79 -12.44
N ILE A 4 33.98 19.95 -13.24
CA ILE A 4 33.06 18.89 -12.81
C ILE A 4 33.94 17.72 -12.37
N VAL A 5 33.86 17.36 -11.09
CA VAL A 5 34.46 16.12 -10.56
C VAL A 5 33.34 15.08 -10.49
N THR A 6 33.36 14.14 -11.43
CA THR A 6 32.52 12.94 -11.42
C THR A 6 33.20 11.86 -10.57
N SER A 7 32.55 11.42 -9.49
CA SER A 7 32.94 10.21 -8.75
C SER A 7 32.20 8.98 -9.28
N PRO A 8 32.81 7.78 -9.23
CA PRO A 8 32.36 6.62 -9.98
C PRO A 8 31.32 5.78 -9.23
N CYS A 9 30.41 5.24 -10.04
CA CYS A 9 29.41 4.22 -9.74
C CYS A 9 30.06 2.95 -9.17
N THR A 10 29.78 2.62 -7.90
CA THR A 10 30.19 1.35 -7.31
C THR A 10 29.16 0.27 -7.64
N GLN A 11 29.59 -0.73 -8.41
CA GLN A 11 28.81 -1.90 -8.75
C GLN A 11 28.61 -2.80 -7.52
N LEU A 12 27.36 -3.07 -7.15
CA LEU A 12 27.00 -4.08 -6.15
C LEU A 12 26.99 -5.47 -6.83
N HIS A 13 27.87 -6.36 -6.38
CA HIS A 13 27.87 -7.77 -6.75
C HIS A 13 26.74 -8.52 -6.05
N ALA A 14 25.80 -9.09 -6.82
CA ALA A 14 24.76 -9.98 -6.31
C ALA A 14 25.31 -11.41 -6.10
N PRO A 15 24.97 -12.10 -4.98
CA PRO A 15 25.30 -13.50 -4.79
C PRO A 15 24.33 -14.40 -5.55
N THR A 16 24.86 -15.28 -6.41
CA THR A 16 24.10 -16.27 -7.18
C THR A 16 23.62 -17.43 -6.30
N GLY A 17 22.35 -17.38 -5.86
CA GLY A 17 21.64 -18.49 -5.24
C GLY A 17 20.88 -19.32 -6.28
N LYS A 18 21.19 -20.63 -6.39
CA LYS A 18 20.55 -21.57 -7.32
C LYS A 18 19.14 -21.92 -6.86
N ILE A 19 18.12 -21.52 -7.62
CA ILE A 19 16.73 -21.97 -7.45
C ILE A 19 16.55 -23.33 -8.13
N ARG A 20 16.01 -24.31 -7.39
CA ARG A 20 15.70 -25.66 -7.88
C ARG A 20 14.28 -25.69 -8.47
N HIS A 21 14.15 -25.86 -9.78
CA HIS A 21 12.87 -26.18 -10.43
C HIS A 21 12.43 -27.62 -10.09
N LYS A 22 11.21 -27.78 -9.55
CA LYS A 22 10.51 -29.06 -9.52
C LYS A 22 9.56 -29.15 -10.72
N SER A 23 9.88 -30.04 -11.65
CA SER A 23 9.05 -30.44 -12.78
C SER A 23 7.90 -31.36 -12.33
N LEU A 24 6.67 -31.07 -12.75
CA LEU A 24 5.54 -32.00 -12.66
C LEU A 24 5.40 -32.79 -13.98
N PRO A 25 5.04 -34.09 -13.91
CA PRO A 25 4.93 -34.94 -15.10
C PRO A 25 3.58 -34.73 -15.82
N GLY A 26 3.65 -34.72 -17.15
CA GLY A 26 2.49 -34.62 -18.03
C GLY A 26 1.67 -35.90 -18.10
N ASN A 27 0.41 -35.73 -18.48
CA ASN A 27 -0.44 -36.81 -18.98
C ASN A 27 -1.10 -36.34 -20.29
N GLY A 28 -0.79 -37.05 -21.37
CA GLY A 28 -1.50 -36.93 -22.64
C GLY A 28 -2.74 -37.81 -22.67
N ALA A 29 -3.77 -37.36 -23.38
CA ALA A 29 -4.77 -38.23 -23.99
C ALA A 29 -5.39 -37.56 -25.23
N ARG A 30 -5.68 -38.40 -26.23
CA ARG A 30 -5.99 -38.09 -27.63
C ARG A 30 -7.45 -37.67 -27.88
N VAL A 31 -7.57 -36.75 -28.85
CA VAL A 31 -8.55 -36.58 -29.96
C VAL A 31 -9.68 -37.62 -30.09
N GLN A 32 -10.92 -37.14 -30.26
CA GLN A 32 -11.86 -37.61 -31.28
C GLN A 32 -12.89 -36.53 -31.71
N SER A 33 -13.20 -36.55 -33.00
CA SER A 33 -13.92 -35.57 -33.82
C SER A 33 -15.42 -35.86 -33.96
N LEU A 34 -16.21 -34.81 -34.26
CA LEU A 34 -17.21 -34.67 -35.37
C LEU A 34 -18.45 -33.87 -34.94
N GLY A 35 -18.87 -32.91 -35.77
CA GLY A 35 -20.30 -32.56 -35.83
C GLY A 35 -20.73 -31.14 -36.21
N ARG A 36 -20.70 -30.85 -37.52
CA ARG A 36 -21.65 -30.02 -38.29
C ARG A 36 -21.79 -28.50 -38.03
N ALA A 37 -21.49 -27.79 -39.11
CA ALA A 37 -21.81 -26.41 -39.39
C ALA A 37 -23.32 -26.08 -39.37
N ARG A 38 -23.64 -24.84 -38.96
CA ARG A 38 -24.89 -24.14 -39.30
C ARG A 38 -24.58 -22.69 -39.69
N ALA A 39 -25.45 -22.19 -40.56
CA ALA A 39 -25.23 -21.09 -41.50
C ALA A 39 -24.99 -19.71 -40.86
N LEU A 40 -24.13 -18.95 -41.54
CA LEU A 40 -23.89 -17.52 -41.36
C LEU A 40 -25.11 -16.71 -41.80
N ALA A 41 -25.65 -15.88 -40.90
CA ALA A 41 -26.53 -14.77 -41.23
C ALA A 41 -25.70 -13.49 -41.42
N THR A 42 -26.10 -12.67 -42.39
CA THR A 42 -25.47 -11.43 -42.83
C THR A 42 -25.47 -10.33 -41.77
N PRO A 43 -24.53 -9.35 -41.85
CA PRO A 43 -24.22 -8.44 -40.75
C PRO A 43 -25.26 -7.31 -40.64
N ARG A 44 -25.81 -7.12 -39.42
CA ARG A 44 -26.48 -5.88 -39.04
C ARG A 44 -25.45 -4.90 -38.50
N CYS A 45 -25.56 -3.65 -38.95
CA CYS A 45 -24.75 -2.52 -38.52
C CYS A 45 -24.69 -2.42 -36.99
N TYR A 46 -23.47 -2.42 -36.44
CA TYR A 46 -23.21 -2.05 -35.05
C TYR A 46 -23.31 -0.53 -34.91
N THR A 47 -24.40 -0.05 -34.33
CA THR A 47 -24.41 1.23 -33.63
C THR A 47 -23.68 1.04 -32.29
N GLN A 48 -22.70 1.89 -32.01
CA GLN A 48 -21.98 1.98 -30.74
C GLN A 48 -22.97 2.05 -29.57
N GLY A 49 -23.11 0.94 -28.85
CA GLY A 49 -23.78 0.91 -27.55
C GLY A 49 -22.72 1.02 -26.47
N VAL A 50 -22.71 2.14 -25.76
CA VAL A 50 -22.06 2.25 -24.45
C VAL A 50 -22.70 1.16 -23.57
N LEU A 51 -21.93 0.13 -23.21
CA LEU A 51 -22.36 -0.91 -22.30
C LEU A 51 -22.51 -0.28 -20.91
N THR A 52 -23.72 0.12 -20.56
CA THR A 52 -24.09 0.41 -19.17
C THR A 52 -24.10 -0.90 -18.40
N LEU A 53 -23.04 -1.16 -17.65
CA LEU A 53 -22.93 -2.23 -16.66
C LEU A 53 -24.01 -2.01 -15.57
N SER A 54 -25.10 -2.80 -15.61
CA SER A 54 -26.29 -2.61 -14.75
C SER A 54 -26.15 -3.28 -13.37
N TRP A 55 -25.01 -3.12 -12.70
CA TRP A 55 -24.69 -3.82 -11.45
C TRP A 55 -24.52 -2.89 -10.23
N THR A 56 -24.66 -1.58 -10.41
CA THR A 56 -24.58 -0.57 -9.33
C THR A 56 -25.62 -0.77 -8.21
N ASP A 57 -26.62 -1.63 -8.41
CA ASP A 57 -27.70 -1.86 -7.43
C ASP A 57 -27.39 -3.00 -6.42
N ASP A 58 -26.42 -3.88 -6.68
CA ASP A 58 -26.18 -5.08 -5.86
C ASP A 58 -24.95 -4.97 -4.93
N VAL A 59 -23.98 -4.11 -5.27
CA VAL A 59 -22.91 -3.68 -4.36
C VAL A 59 -23.30 -2.30 -3.84
N ASP A 60 -24.33 -2.25 -3.00
CA ASP A 60 -24.74 -0.98 -2.41
C ASP A 60 -23.68 -0.56 -1.39
N SER A 61 -22.74 0.25 -1.84
CA SER A 61 -21.81 1.04 -1.03
C SER A 61 -22.50 1.80 0.12
N ARG A 62 -23.80 2.11 -0.01
CA ARG A 62 -24.62 2.67 1.09
C ARG A 62 -24.97 1.63 2.16
N THR A 63 -24.85 0.33 1.88
CA THR A 63 -24.86 -0.73 2.90
C THR A 63 -23.48 -0.99 3.50
N ASN A 64 -22.39 -0.67 2.78
CA ASN A 64 -21.04 -0.80 3.32
C ASN A 64 -20.91 0.10 4.59
N ARG A 65 -20.61 -0.55 5.73
CA ARG A 65 -20.49 0.13 7.03
C ARG A 65 -19.27 1.05 7.09
N TYR A 66 -18.17 0.65 6.45
CA TYR A 66 -16.95 1.44 6.32
C TYR A 66 -17.25 2.74 5.57
N VAL A 67 -17.81 2.65 4.36
CA VAL A 67 -18.14 3.81 3.52
C VAL A 67 -19.02 4.82 4.28
N ARG A 68 -20.13 4.37 4.88
CA ARG A 68 -21.02 5.24 5.68
C ARG A 68 -20.31 5.93 6.84
N ARG A 69 -19.36 5.24 7.47
CA ARG A 69 -18.59 5.77 8.60
C ARG A 69 -17.60 6.84 8.15
N TRP A 70 -16.96 6.67 6.99
CA TRP A 70 -15.77 7.44 6.61
C TRP A 70 -16.00 8.49 5.52
N MET A 71 -17.06 8.40 4.73
CA MET A 71 -17.33 9.34 3.62
C MET A 71 -17.29 10.82 4.04
N ARG A 72 -17.82 11.16 5.23
CA ARG A 72 -17.79 12.54 5.74
C ARG A 72 -16.37 13.07 6.05
N HIS A 73 -15.41 12.16 6.23
CA HIS A 73 -14.00 12.46 6.52
C HIS A 73 -13.12 12.32 5.27
N PHE A 74 -13.71 12.01 4.11
CA PHE A 74 -12.98 11.70 2.90
C PHE A 74 -12.00 12.81 2.46
N PRO A 75 -12.31 14.12 2.55
CA PRO A 75 -11.33 15.15 2.20
C PRO A 75 -10.04 15.05 3.01
N LEU A 76 -10.16 14.77 4.30
CA LEU A 76 -9.02 14.63 5.21
C LEU A 76 -8.26 13.32 4.97
N LEU A 77 -8.98 12.21 4.75
CA LEU A 77 -8.37 10.94 4.37
C LEU A 77 -7.60 11.06 3.06
N ARG A 78 -8.23 11.62 2.02
CA ARG A 78 -7.63 11.81 0.69
C ARG A 78 -6.34 12.61 0.77
N ALA A 79 -6.28 13.64 1.61
CA ALA A 79 -5.05 14.44 1.77
C ALA A 79 -3.86 13.62 2.32
N SER A 80 -4.13 12.50 3.02
CA SER A 80 -3.09 11.58 3.50
C SER A 80 -2.79 10.42 2.54
N TYR A 81 -3.53 10.26 1.43
CA TYR A 81 -3.25 9.21 0.45
C TYR A 81 -2.01 9.52 -0.37
N VAL A 82 -1.23 8.49 -0.70
CA VAL A 82 0.09 8.63 -1.35
C VAL A 82 0.02 9.55 -2.57
N GLU A 83 -0.92 9.34 -3.47
CA GLU A 83 -1.07 10.14 -4.70
C GLU A 83 -1.38 11.63 -4.46
N SER A 84 -1.84 12.02 -3.28
CA SER A 84 -2.07 13.43 -2.92
C SER A 84 -0.80 14.16 -2.46
N TRP A 85 0.15 13.45 -1.86
CA TRP A 85 1.38 14.06 -1.31
C TRP A 85 2.66 13.62 -2.01
N TRP A 86 2.60 12.62 -2.87
CA TRP A 86 3.75 11.99 -3.50
C TRP A 86 4.66 12.99 -4.22
N GLU A 87 4.10 13.93 -4.99
CA GLU A 87 4.90 14.91 -5.71
C GLU A 87 5.67 15.85 -4.76
N ALA A 88 5.02 16.32 -3.69
CA ALA A 88 5.62 17.23 -2.72
C ALA A 88 6.72 16.56 -1.89
N LEU A 89 6.56 15.27 -1.57
CA LEU A 89 7.42 14.55 -0.64
C LEU A 89 8.31 13.48 -1.29
N ARG A 90 8.32 13.34 -2.62
CA ARG A 90 9.03 12.24 -3.34
C ARG A 90 10.50 12.11 -2.95
N HIS A 91 11.20 13.22 -2.78
CA HIS A 91 12.63 13.25 -2.44
C HIS A 91 12.90 12.74 -1.02
N ALA A 92 11.87 12.69 -0.17
CA ALA A 92 11.95 12.34 1.24
C ALA A 92 11.18 11.06 1.60
N ALA A 93 10.51 10.44 0.64
CA ALA A 93 9.73 9.22 0.83
C ALA A 93 10.49 8.00 0.31
N LEU A 94 10.18 6.81 0.84
CA LEU A 94 10.69 5.57 0.27
C LEU A 94 10.36 5.46 -1.22
N PRO A 95 11.27 4.96 -2.07
CA PRO A 95 11.11 4.96 -3.53
C PRO A 95 9.90 4.16 -3.96
N GLY A 96 9.18 4.58 -5.00
CA GLY A 96 8.03 3.83 -5.48
C GLY A 96 7.48 4.38 -6.80
N GLU A 97 6.60 3.61 -7.42
CA GLU A 97 5.87 3.99 -8.62
C GLU A 97 4.37 3.98 -8.33
N LEU A 98 3.73 5.11 -8.63
CA LEU A 98 2.27 5.24 -8.54
C LEU A 98 1.65 4.86 -9.88
N LEU A 99 0.69 3.94 -9.82
CA LEU A 99 -0.10 3.48 -10.95
C LEU A 99 -1.54 3.94 -10.75
N PRO A 100 -1.97 5.05 -11.38
CA PRO A 100 -3.37 5.49 -11.30
C PRO A 100 -4.32 4.41 -11.81
N LEU A 101 -5.45 4.25 -11.12
CA LEU A 101 -6.56 3.40 -11.51
C LEU A 101 -7.66 4.27 -12.11
N SER A 102 -8.10 3.94 -13.32
CA SER A 102 -9.32 4.54 -13.87
C SER A 102 -10.55 4.11 -13.06
N ALA A 103 -11.65 4.86 -13.19
CA ALA A 103 -12.94 4.44 -12.64
C ALA A 103 -13.34 3.01 -13.04
N GLU A 104 -13.13 2.63 -14.31
CA GLU A 104 -13.39 1.28 -14.82
C GLU A 104 -12.53 0.21 -14.13
N GLN A 105 -11.24 0.49 -13.93
CA GLN A 105 -10.33 -0.42 -13.21
C GLN A 105 -10.74 -0.58 -11.75
N ARG A 106 -11.03 0.53 -11.06
CA ARG A 106 -11.51 0.51 -9.67
C ARG A 106 -12.78 -0.33 -9.53
N ASP A 107 -13.78 -0.06 -10.36
CA ASP A 107 -15.09 -0.73 -10.27
C ASP A 107 -14.97 -2.23 -10.57
N LEU A 108 -14.08 -2.61 -11.49
CA LEU A 108 -13.76 -4.01 -11.76
C LEU A 108 -13.12 -4.73 -10.56
N LEU A 109 -12.20 -4.08 -9.85
CA LEU A 109 -11.57 -4.67 -8.66
C LEU A 109 -12.58 -4.87 -7.52
N ILE A 110 -13.52 -3.92 -7.36
CA ILE A 110 -14.64 -4.06 -6.41
C ILE A 110 -15.49 -5.27 -6.78
N GLU A 111 -15.86 -5.40 -8.07
CA GLU A 111 -16.65 -6.52 -8.56
C GLU A 111 -15.95 -7.86 -8.33
N ASP A 112 -14.65 -7.97 -8.63
CA ASP A 112 -13.92 -9.23 -8.48
C ASP A 112 -13.80 -9.66 -7.01
N HIS A 113 -13.48 -8.74 -6.11
CA HIS A 113 -13.48 -9.02 -4.67
C HIS A 113 -14.86 -9.49 -4.20
N TRP A 114 -15.93 -8.76 -4.54
CA TRP A 114 -17.29 -9.13 -4.15
C TRP A 114 -17.69 -10.50 -4.67
N ARG A 115 -17.30 -10.83 -5.91
CA ARG A 115 -17.55 -12.16 -6.50
C ARG A 115 -16.83 -13.28 -5.75
N ARG A 116 -15.57 -13.08 -5.36
CA ARG A 116 -14.79 -14.06 -4.58
C ARG A 116 -15.48 -14.36 -3.24
N VAL A 117 -15.92 -13.32 -2.54
CA VAL A 117 -16.59 -13.45 -1.24
C VAL A 117 -17.99 -14.07 -1.36
N THR A 118 -18.73 -13.79 -2.44
CA THR A 118 -20.11 -14.28 -2.62
C THR A 118 -20.23 -15.58 -3.44
N GLY A 119 -19.14 -16.07 -4.02
CA GLY A 119 -19.14 -17.24 -4.89
C GLY A 119 -19.85 -17.02 -6.24
N ARG A 120 -20.01 -15.77 -6.69
CA ARG A 120 -20.66 -15.43 -7.97
C ARG A 120 -19.73 -15.67 -9.17
N SER A 121 -20.29 -16.13 -10.29
CA SER A 121 -19.55 -16.42 -11.53
C SER A 121 -18.98 -15.16 -12.21
N ALA A 122 -17.93 -15.33 -13.03
CA ALA A 122 -17.25 -14.23 -13.72
C ALA A 122 -18.11 -13.55 -14.82
N PRO A 123 -17.95 -12.23 -15.03
CA PRO A 123 -18.48 -11.56 -16.22
C PRO A 123 -17.83 -12.12 -17.50
N SER A 124 -18.32 -11.70 -18.68
CA SER A 124 -17.87 -12.25 -19.96
C SER A 124 -16.34 -12.14 -20.11
N PRO A 125 -15.61 -13.21 -20.50
CA PRO A 125 -14.16 -13.32 -20.30
C PRO A 125 -13.30 -12.20 -20.88
N SER A 126 -13.64 -11.63 -22.06
CA SER A 126 -12.64 -10.90 -22.85
C SER A 126 -12.31 -9.48 -22.36
N ALA A 127 -13.25 -8.75 -21.76
CA ALA A 127 -12.99 -7.37 -21.30
C ALA A 127 -12.34 -7.35 -19.91
N PHE A 128 -12.81 -8.23 -19.03
CA PHE A 128 -12.26 -8.43 -17.69
C PHE A 128 -10.80 -8.89 -17.74
N GLU A 129 -10.52 -9.91 -18.56
CA GLU A 129 -9.17 -10.45 -18.72
C GLU A 129 -8.19 -9.40 -19.26
N ALA A 130 -8.61 -8.57 -20.22
CA ALA A 130 -7.74 -7.52 -20.77
C ALA A 130 -7.35 -6.45 -19.73
N ILE A 131 -8.29 -6.04 -18.86
CA ILE A 131 -8.02 -5.04 -17.82
C ILE A 131 -7.10 -5.61 -16.74
N VAL A 132 -7.37 -6.84 -16.30
CA VAL A 132 -6.54 -7.55 -15.31
C VAL A 132 -5.12 -7.72 -15.84
N VAL A 133 -4.96 -8.28 -17.04
CA VAL A 133 -3.65 -8.47 -17.68
C VAL A 133 -2.92 -7.13 -17.81
N GLY A 134 -3.62 -6.05 -18.21
CA GLY A 134 -3.02 -4.72 -18.31
C GLY A 134 -2.53 -4.17 -16.96
N LEU A 135 -3.24 -4.44 -15.86
CA LEU A 135 -2.81 -4.05 -14.51
C LEU A 135 -1.61 -4.88 -14.05
N GLU A 136 -1.64 -6.20 -14.25
CA GLU A 136 -0.53 -7.10 -13.93
C GLU A 136 0.75 -6.69 -14.66
N GLU A 137 0.66 -6.37 -15.97
CA GLU A 137 1.80 -5.91 -16.76
C GLU A 137 2.38 -4.58 -16.28
N ARG A 138 1.51 -3.64 -15.86
CA ARG A 138 1.93 -2.35 -15.29
C ARG A 138 2.66 -2.56 -13.96
N ILE A 139 2.13 -3.40 -13.08
CA ILE A 139 2.75 -3.72 -11.79
C ILE A 139 4.09 -4.42 -12.02
N LEU A 140 4.14 -5.42 -12.90
CA LEU A 140 5.37 -6.14 -13.23
C LEU A 140 6.44 -5.20 -13.83
N ARG A 141 6.03 -4.21 -14.63
CA ARG A 141 6.96 -3.20 -15.15
C ARG A 141 7.54 -2.34 -14.01
N ALA A 142 6.70 -1.89 -13.08
CA ALA A 142 7.12 -1.11 -11.93
C ALA A 142 8.04 -1.90 -10.99
N GLN A 143 7.82 -3.21 -10.84
CA GLN A 143 8.68 -4.11 -10.07
C GLN A 143 10.12 -4.18 -10.59
N ARG A 144 10.36 -3.93 -11.90
CA ARG A 144 11.73 -4.00 -12.48
C ARG A 144 12.69 -2.97 -11.90
N PHE A 145 12.19 -1.93 -11.24
CA PHE A 145 13.02 -0.97 -10.52
C PHE A 145 13.52 -1.51 -9.18
N SER A 146 13.04 -2.68 -8.74
CA SER A 146 13.54 -3.38 -7.57
C SER A 146 14.82 -4.16 -7.87
N PRO A 147 15.91 -3.96 -7.12
CA PRO A 147 17.15 -4.74 -7.30
C PRO A 147 16.97 -6.25 -7.12
N THR A 148 16.01 -6.66 -6.29
CA THR A 148 15.71 -8.08 -6.02
C THR A 148 14.64 -8.65 -6.95
N GLY A 149 13.99 -7.80 -7.76
CA GLY A 149 12.78 -8.14 -8.53
C GLY A 149 11.50 -8.22 -7.68
N ALA A 150 11.62 -8.22 -6.35
CA ALA A 150 10.47 -8.26 -5.44
C ALA A 150 9.97 -6.87 -5.08
N ALA A 151 8.69 -6.75 -4.75
CA ALA A 151 8.06 -5.50 -4.34
C ALA A 151 7.11 -5.68 -3.16
N PHE A 152 6.71 -4.55 -2.60
CA PHE A 152 5.53 -4.41 -1.76
C PHE A 152 4.50 -3.58 -2.53
N VAL A 153 3.23 -4.00 -2.49
CA VAL A 153 2.13 -3.30 -3.17
C VAL A 153 1.02 -2.92 -2.20
N ARG A 154 0.43 -1.75 -2.44
CA ARG A 154 -0.73 -1.24 -1.68
C ARG A 154 -1.55 -0.28 -2.52
N LEU A 155 -2.76 0.05 -2.07
CA LEU A 155 -3.39 1.28 -2.51
C LEU A 155 -2.67 2.49 -1.90
N GLY A 156 -2.80 3.65 -2.51
CA GLY A 156 -2.31 4.89 -1.91
C GLY A 156 -2.97 5.21 -0.56
N SER A 157 -4.15 4.66 -0.28
CA SER A 157 -4.85 4.79 1.00
C SER A 157 -4.31 3.88 2.10
N ARG A 158 -4.28 2.56 1.90
CA ARG A 158 -3.89 1.56 2.91
C ARG A 158 -3.18 0.35 2.30
N ALA A 159 -2.32 -0.25 3.11
CA ALA A 159 -1.70 -1.55 2.86
C ALA A 159 -2.68 -2.72 3.13
N PRO A 160 -2.57 -3.83 2.37
CA PRO A 160 -3.42 -5.02 2.49
C PRO A 160 -3.03 -5.92 3.66
N LEU A 161 -2.81 -5.35 4.86
CA LEU A 161 -2.23 -6.06 6.02
C LEU A 161 -3.12 -7.17 6.61
N ASP A 162 -4.35 -7.29 6.11
CA ASP A 162 -5.33 -8.32 6.42
C ASP A 162 -5.38 -9.45 5.39
N SER A 163 -4.61 -9.37 4.29
CA SER A 163 -4.53 -10.44 3.30
C SER A 163 -3.86 -11.68 3.90
N VAL A 164 -4.50 -12.83 3.72
CA VAL A 164 -3.98 -14.14 4.12
C VAL A 164 -2.71 -14.47 3.32
N GLN A 165 -2.74 -14.21 2.00
CA GLN A 165 -1.58 -14.41 1.13
C GLN A 165 -0.40 -13.55 1.58
N GLY A 166 -0.68 -12.31 1.99
CA GLY A 166 0.32 -11.40 2.51
C GLY A 166 0.96 -11.89 3.80
N LEU A 167 0.19 -12.46 4.72
CA LEU A 167 0.72 -13.02 5.96
C LEU A 167 1.61 -14.25 5.72
N ASP A 168 1.29 -15.07 4.72
CA ASP A 168 2.09 -16.25 4.37
C ASP A 168 3.40 -15.88 3.62
N ALA A 169 3.38 -14.80 2.83
CA ALA A 169 4.50 -14.35 2.01
C ALA A 169 5.22 -13.10 2.56
N GLU A 170 4.94 -12.71 3.80
CA GLU A 170 5.48 -11.49 4.44
C GLU A 170 5.26 -10.21 3.60
N PHE A 171 4.18 -10.16 2.81
CA PHE A 171 3.80 -9.09 1.89
C PHE A 171 4.82 -8.80 0.77
N GLN A 172 5.75 -9.72 0.53
CA GLN A 172 6.65 -9.68 -0.61
C GLN A 172 5.98 -10.34 -1.82
N VAL A 173 6.00 -9.65 -2.97
CA VAL A 173 5.45 -10.16 -4.24
C VAL A 173 6.50 -10.09 -5.35
N ASP A 174 6.55 -11.10 -6.22
CA ASP A 174 7.56 -11.19 -7.29
C ASP A 174 6.98 -11.06 -8.72
N GLY A 175 5.67 -10.86 -8.83
CA GLY A 175 4.97 -10.68 -10.10
C GLY A 175 3.68 -9.87 -10.00
N GLY A 176 3.16 -9.45 -11.15
CA GLY A 176 1.92 -8.68 -11.26
C GLY A 176 0.69 -9.44 -10.78
N THR A 177 0.61 -10.75 -11.06
CA THR A 177 -0.49 -11.62 -10.62
C THR A 177 -0.52 -11.76 -9.10
N GLU A 178 0.61 -12.09 -8.47
CA GLU A 178 0.69 -12.18 -7.00
C GLU A 178 0.36 -10.85 -6.32
N ALA A 179 0.85 -9.74 -6.88
CA ALA A 179 0.55 -8.40 -6.40
C ALA A 179 -0.95 -8.09 -6.46
N LEU A 180 -1.62 -8.45 -7.55
CA LEU A 180 -3.04 -8.18 -7.70
C LEU A 180 -3.89 -9.10 -6.81
N GLU A 181 -3.52 -10.37 -6.69
CA GLU A 181 -4.13 -11.33 -5.77
C GLU A 181 -4.03 -10.85 -4.31
N LEU A 182 -2.87 -10.36 -3.89
CA LEU A 182 -2.65 -9.77 -2.56
C LEU A 182 -3.63 -8.61 -2.28
N LEU A 183 -3.82 -7.73 -3.26
CA LEU A 183 -4.74 -6.59 -3.13
C LEU A 183 -6.20 -7.04 -3.10
N LEU A 184 -6.57 -8.00 -3.96
CA LEU A 184 -7.94 -8.50 -4.08
C LEU A 184 -8.38 -9.37 -2.89
N ASP A 185 -7.44 -9.95 -2.15
CA ASP A 185 -7.70 -10.74 -0.94
C ASP A 185 -7.96 -9.87 0.31
N SER A 186 -7.68 -8.56 0.24
CA SER A 186 -7.80 -7.65 1.38
C SER A 186 -9.18 -6.98 1.48
N GLU A 187 -9.87 -7.14 2.62
CA GLU A 187 -11.10 -6.41 2.93
C GLU A 187 -10.81 -4.90 3.09
N ARG A 188 -9.65 -4.54 3.64
CA ARG A 188 -9.21 -3.14 3.76
C ARG A 188 -9.11 -2.47 2.40
N VAL A 189 -8.52 -3.14 1.41
CA VAL A 189 -8.41 -2.63 0.04
C VAL A 189 -9.80 -2.50 -0.59
N PHE A 190 -10.65 -3.52 -0.45
CA PHE A 190 -12.02 -3.48 -0.94
C PHE A 190 -12.83 -2.29 -0.38
N ASP A 191 -12.76 -2.06 0.93
CA ASP A 191 -13.41 -0.96 1.61
C ASP A 191 -12.97 0.41 1.07
N ASP A 192 -11.67 0.58 0.79
CA ASP A 192 -11.12 1.82 0.24
C ASP A 192 -11.53 2.04 -1.23
N LEU A 193 -11.59 0.97 -2.03
CA LEU A 193 -12.11 1.06 -3.40
C LEU A 193 -13.59 1.46 -3.41
N CYS A 194 -14.41 0.88 -2.52
CA CYS A 194 -15.82 1.27 -2.37
C CYS A 194 -15.96 2.73 -1.93
N LEU A 195 -15.13 3.19 -0.99
CA LEU A 195 -15.12 4.59 -0.57
C LEU A 195 -14.72 5.52 -1.73
N ALA A 196 -13.71 5.13 -2.51
CA ALA A 196 -13.29 5.86 -3.71
C ALA A 196 -14.40 5.91 -4.77
N GLN A 197 -15.15 4.82 -4.97
CA GLN A 197 -16.29 4.79 -5.88
C GLN A 197 -17.36 5.81 -5.48
N GLU A 198 -17.76 5.81 -4.21
CA GLU A 198 -18.77 6.74 -3.69
C GLU A 198 -18.34 8.20 -3.71
N CYS A 199 -17.05 8.44 -3.48
CA CYS A 199 -16.50 9.80 -3.50
C CYS A 199 -16.08 10.24 -4.91
N HIS A 200 -16.37 9.43 -5.95
CA HIS A 200 -15.97 9.67 -7.34
C HIS A 200 -14.48 9.98 -7.49
N TYR A 201 -13.67 9.18 -6.80
CA TYR A 201 -12.23 9.33 -6.71
C TYR A 201 -11.51 8.22 -7.49
N GLU A 202 -10.41 8.60 -8.16
CA GLU A 202 -9.53 7.68 -8.88
C GLU A 202 -8.30 7.37 -8.02
N PRO A 203 -8.26 6.20 -7.35
CA PRO A 203 -7.15 5.83 -6.50
C PRO A 203 -5.92 5.42 -7.32
N ALA A 204 -4.78 5.26 -6.66
CA ALA A 204 -3.58 4.68 -7.26
C ALA A 204 -3.12 3.42 -6.51
N ILE A 205 -2.46 2.51 -7.24
CA ILE A 205 -1.64 1.45 -6.66
C ILE A 205 -0.22 1.99 -6.52
N LEU A 206 0.35 1.88 -5.32
CA LEU A 206 1.77 2.10 -5.10
C LEU A 206 2.51 0.77 -5.23
N VAL A 207 3.50 0.73 -6.12
CA VAL A 207 4.47 -0.36 -6.24
C VAL A 207 5.81 0.13 -5.69
N ARG A 208 6.21 -0.39 -4.53
CA ARG A 208 7.46 -0.04 -3.85
C ARG A 208 8.45 -1.18 -4.02
N PRO A 209 9.71 -0.94 -4.43
CA PRO A 209 10.76 -1.94 -4.34
C PRO A 209 10.79 -2.60 -2.96
N TRP A 210 11.04 -3.91 -2.91
CA TRP A 210 11.20 -4.58 -1.64
C TRP A 210 12.43 -4.02 -0.92
N LEU A 211 12.21 -3.50 0.27
CA LEU A 211 13.24 -2.98 1.17
C LEU A 211 13.10 -3.71 2.50
N ASP A 212 14.21 -4.23 3.00
CA ASP A 212 14.27 -4.77 4.36
C ASP A 212 14.34 -3.58 5.32
N VAL A 213 13.22 -3.27 5.96
CA VAL A 213 13.10 -2.20 6.95
C VAL A 213 13.00 -2.87 8.32
N PRO A 214 14.07 -2.83 9.15
CA PRO A 214 14.01 -3.43 10.46
C PRO A 214 12.92 -2.78 11.31
N PRO A 215 12.08 -3.54 12.04
CA PRO A 215 11.01 -2.96 12.87
C PRO A 215 11.50 -1.93 13.90
N ALA A 216 12.74 -2.06 14.35
CA ALA A 216 13.39 -1.10 15.27
C ALA A 216 13.68 0.27 14.64
N SER A 217 13.66 0.38 13.32
CA SER A 217 13.85 1.63 12.57
C SER A 217 12.55 2.31 12.16
N GLU A 218 11.41 1.63 12.36
CA GLU A 218 10.09 2.19 12.03
C GLU A 218 9.52 2.96 13.21
N LEU A 219 9.26 4.25 12.99
CA LEU A 219 8.71 5.16 13.97
C LEU A 219 7.41 5.79 13.47
N ARG A 220 6.53 6.13 14.40
CA ARG A 220 5.31 6.91 14.15
C ARG A 220 5.43 8.27 14.82
N ALA A 221 5.39 9.32 14.01
CA ALA A 221 5.42 10.71 14.43
C ALA A 221 4.01 11.30 14.43
N PHE A 222 3.76 12.19 15.37
CA PHE A 222 2.53 12.95 15.54
C PHE A 222 2.86 14.43 15.32
N LEU A 223 2.30 15.00 14.25
CA LEU A 223 2.46 16.41 13.90
C LEU A 223 1.17 17.16 14.21
N ARG A 224 1.26 18.26 14.94
CA ARG A 224 0.15 19.19 15.20
C ARG A 224 0.61 20.61 14.91
N GLY A 225 -0.15 21.36 14.13
CA GLY A 225 0.25 22.68 13.67
C GLY A 225 1.59 22.69 12.93
N ARG A 226 1.90 21.60 12.19
CA ARG A 226 3.18 21.34 11.49
C ARG A 226 4.40 21.15 12.40
N GLU A 227 4.20 21.03 13.71
CA GLU A 227 5.26 20.76 14.68
C GLU A 227 5.20 19.31 15.19
N LEU A 228 6.36 18.71 15.44
CA LEU A 228 6.46 17.37 16.01
C LEU A 228 6.10 17.42 17.50
N VAL A 229 4.97 16.82 17.86
CA VAL A 229 4.44 16.79 19.23
C VAL A 229 4.49 15.41 19.87
N GLY A 230 4.80 14.37 19.11
CA GLY A 230 4.98 13.03 19.65
C GLY A 230 5.72 12.10 18.70
N LEU A 231 6.48 11.17 19.26
CA LEU A 231 7.19 10.14 18.51
C LEU A 231 7.03 8.80 19.22
N SER A 232 6.81 7.73 18.47
CA SER A 232 6.62 6.39 19.02
C SER A 232 7.30 5.31 18.19
N GLN A 233 7.72 4.22 18.83
CA GLN A 233 8.04 2.99 18.09
C GLN A 233 6.80 2.50 17.34
N ARG A 234 6.91 2.15 16.05
CA ARG A 234 5.74 1.71 15.27
C ARG A 234 5.25 0.32 15.70
N HIS A 235 6.18 -0.60 15.95
CA HIS A 235 5.89 -1.95 16.42
C HIS A 235 5.73 -1.97 17.96
N ALA A 236 4.53 -1.72 18.46
CA ALA A 236 4.25 -1.48 19.87
C ALA A 236 4.07 -2.76 20.74
N CYS A 237 4.38 -3.96 20.22
CA CYS A 237 4.11 -5.22 20.92
C CYS A 237 5.26 -5.71 21.83
N SER A 238 6.48 -5.20 21.64
CA SER A 238 7.65 -5.64 22.41
C SER A 238 8.76 -4.58 22.46
N PRO A 239 9.67 -4.63 23.45
CA PRO A 239 10.89 -3.83 23.45
C PRO A 239 11.78 -4.17 22.26
N LEU A 240 12.38 -3.13 21.65
CA LEU A 240 13.27 -3.27 20.50
C LEU A 240 14.68 -2.81 20.89
N PRO A 241 15.62 -3.72 21.21
CA PRO A 241 16.95 -3.36 21.72
C PRO A 241 17.72 -2.38 20.85
N VAL A 242 17.64 -2.53 19.52
CA VAL A 242 18.28 -1.64 18.56
C VAL A 242 17.71 -0.23 18.64
N LEU A 243 16.38 -0.10 18.77
CA LEU A 243 15.72 1.19 18.95
C LEU A 243 16.16 1.84 20.27
N ILE A 244 16.18 1.08 21.37
CA ILE A 244 16.63 1.59 22.67
C ILE A 244 18.05 2.15 22.59
N ALA A 245 18.94 1.45 21.90
CA ALA A 245 20.34 1.86 21.74
C ALA A 245 20.54 3.05 20.80
N ARG A 246 19.61 3.29 19.86
CA ARG A 246 19.69 4.35 18.84
C ARG A 246 18.63 5.44 18.98
N ALA A 247 17.90 5.48 20.10
CA ALA A 247 16.73 6.33 20.28
C ALA A 247 17.04 7.81 19.93
N ASP A 248 18.07 8.38 20.57
CA ASP A 248 18.47 9.78 20.35
C ASP A 248 18.84 10.07 18.89
N ASP A 249 19.43 9.09 18.19
CA ASP A 249 19.82 9.24 16.79
C ASP A 249 18.59 9.24 15.86
N TYR A 250 17.68 8.29 16.04
CA TYR A 250 16.45 8.23 15.25
C TYR A 250 15.52 9.40 15.55
N GLU A 251 15.42 9.81 16.81
CA GLU A 251 14.67 11.02 17.20
C GLU A 251 15.18 12.25 16.46
N ARG A 252 16.50 12.46 16.47
CA ARG A 252 17.14 13.58 15.76
C ARG A 252 16.89 13.51 14.25
N GLN A 253 16.98 12.32 13.65
CA GLN A 253 16.72 12.13 12.21
C GLN A 253 15.27 12.51 11.86
N VAL A 254 14.29 12.07 12.66
CA VAL A 254 12.88 12.40 12.45
C VAL A 254 12.62 13.88 12.67
N GLN A 255 13.17 14.50 13.72
CA GLN A 255 13.05 15.94 13.99
C GLN A 255 13.54 16.77 12.80
N LEU A 256 14.77 16.50 12.32
CA LEU A 256 15.34 17.20 11.18
C LEU A 256 14.48 17.03 9.92
N ARG A 257 13.95 15.83 9.67
CA ARG A 257 13.07 15.58 8.52
C ARG A 257 11.73 16.29 8.66
N CYS A 258 11.17 16.38 9.88
CA CYS A 258 9.95 17.14 10.14
C CYS A 258 10.13 18.64 9.92
N GLU A 259 11.26 19.21 10.35
CA GLU A 259 11.62 20.61 10.11
C GLU A 259 11.81 20.89 8.61
N GLU A 260 12.53 20.02 7.89
CA GLU A 260 12.73 20.13 6.45
C GLU A 260 11.41 20.14 5.66
N LEU A 261 10.45 19.34 6.09
CA LEU A 261 9.16 19.13 5.41
C LEU A 261 8.03 20.02 5.96
N ALA A 262 8.29 20.90 6.92
CA ALA A 262 7.26 21.68 7.63
C ALA A 262 6.27 22.38 6.70
N GLU A 263 6.75 23.01 5.62
CA GLU A 263 5.91 23.72 4.64
C GLU A 263 5.35 22.81 3.53
N ARG A 264 5.80 21.56 3.45
CA ARG A 264 5.44 20.59 2.40
C ARG A 264 4.37 19.60 2.83
N TRP A 265 4.07 19.51 4.13
CA TRP A 265 3.00 18.65 4.63
C TRP A 265 1.64 19.03 4.02
N PRO A 266 0.85 18.03 3.55
CA PRO A 266 -0.45 18.28 2.94
C PRO A 266 -1.50 18.76 3.96
N LEU A 267 -1.23 18.59 5.25
CA LEU A 267 -2.09 18.93 6.37
C LEU A 267 -1.26 19.59 7.48
N ASP A 268 -1.90 20.42 8.30
CA ASP A 268 -1.25 21.00 9.48
C ASP A 268 -1.15 19.97 10.62
N ASP A 269 -2.18 19.15 10.77
CA ASP A 269 -2.24 18.06 11.75
C ASP A 269 -2.25 16.71 11.02
N LEU A 270 -1.26 15.87 11.28
CA LEU A 270 -1.17 14.54 10.69
C LEU A 270 -0.33 13.56 11.52
N VAL A 271 -0.42 12.29 11.18
CA VAL A 271 0.42 11.22 11.73
C VAL A 271 1.29 10.68 10.58
N VAL A 272 2.59 10.51 10.82
CA VAL A 272 3.57 10.11 9.81
C VAL A 272 4.25 8.83 10.25
N ASP A 273 4.32 7.85 9.37
CA ASP A 273 5.21 6.70 9.55
C ASP A 273 6.55 7.00 8.87
N PHE A 274 7.64 6.81 9.62
CA PHE A 274 9.02 6.98 9.15
C PHE A 274 9.80 5.66 9.24
N ALA A 275 10.74 5.47 8.31
CA ALA A 275 11.78 4.45 8.39
C ALA A 275 13.15 5.14 8.48
N CYS A 276 13.91 4.89 9.54
CA CYS A 276 15.24 5.45 9.74
C CYS A 276 16.30 4.53 9.11
N LEU A 277 16.78 4.87 7.91
CA LEU A 277 17.70 4.08 7.10
C LEU A 277 18.91 4.92 6.68
N GLU A 278 20.11 4.35 6.76
CA GLU A 278 21.36 5.01 6.34
C GLU A 278 21.54 6.42 6.94
N ASP A 279 21.16 6.56 8.22
CA ASP A 279 21.23 7.81 9.01
C ASP A 279 20.28 8.93 8.55
N GLU A 280 19.25 8.58 7.77
CA GLU A 280 18.15 9.48 7.37
C GLU A 280 16.77 8.88 7.70
N ALA A 281 15.81 9.76 8.02
CA ALA A 281 14.41 9.37 8.18
C ALA A 281 13.65 9.51 6.85
N TRP A 282 13.05 8.42 6.38
CA TRP A 282 12.28 8.36 5.14
C TRP A 282 10.78 8.25 5.43
N VAL A 283 9.96 9.07 4.78
CA VAL A 283 8.50 9.00 4.87
C VAL A 283 8.03 7.68 4.27
N VAL A 284 7.30 6.89 5.05
CA VAL A 284 6.71 5.62 4.64
C VAL A 284 5.24 5.81 4.27
N ASP A 285 4.49 6.52 5.12
CA ASP A 285 3.05 6.73 4.94
C ASP A 285 2.55 7.94 5.73
N LEU A 286 1.43 8.53 5.30
CA LEU A 286 0.73 9.58 6.03
C LEU A 286 -0.66 9.10 6.45
N HIS A 287 -1.06 9.47 7.66
CA HIS A 287 -2.38 9.18 8.21
C HIS A 287 -3.00 10.48 8.74
N PRO A 288 -4.33 10.61 8.70
CA PRO A 288 -4.97 11.82 9.23
C PRO A 288 -4.92 11.87 10.76
N TRP A 289 -4.96 13.09 11.31
CA TRP A 289 -5.09 13.34 12.75
C TRP A 289 -6.51 13.02 13.24
N LEU A 290 -6.81 11.72 13.43
CA LEU A 290 -8.15 11.26 13.79
C LEU A 290 -8.08 10.16 14.86
N PRO A 291 -9.04 10.09 15.81
CA PRO A 291 -9.00 9.14 16.92
C PRO A 291 -8.99 7.65 16.56
N TRP A 292 -9.17 7.31 15.29
CA TRP A 292 -9.13 5.94 14.77
C TRP A 292 -7.85 5.61 14.01
N THR A 293 -6.97 6.59 13.79
CA THR A 293 -5.59 6.32 13.38
C THR A 293 -4.90 5.61 14.55
N GLU A 294 -4.21 4.50 14.32
CA GLU A 294 -3.58 3.75 15.40
C GLU A 294 -2.54 4.62 16.15
N GLY A 295 -2.66 4.75 17.48
CA GLY A 295 -1.82 5.64 18.29
C GLY A 295 -0.42 5.09 18.62
N ALA A 296 -0.12 3.84 18.25
CA ALA A 296 1.06 3.12 18.73
C ALA A 296 1.13 3.12 20.27
N LEU A 297 2.11 3.80 20.89
CA LEU A 297 2.21 3.96 22.35
C LEU A 297 1.53 5.24 22.90
N PHE A 298 0.76 5.94 22.07
CA PHE A 298 -0.10 7.04 22.49
C PHE A 298 -1.57 6.62 22.48
N SER A 299 -2.34 7.22 23.37
CA SER A 299 -3.78 7.10 23.48
C SER A 299 -4.44 8.42 23.08
N TRP A 300 -5.33 8.38 22.08
CA TRP A 300 -6.10 9.56 21.67
C TRP A 300 -7.03 10.11 22.76
N GLU A 301 -7.34 9.31 23.78
CA GLU A 301 -8.21 9.70 24.89
C GLU A 301 -7.42 10.31 26.05
N GLU A 302 -6.18 9.87 26.27
CA GLU A 302 -5.38 10.23 27.44
C GLU A 302 -4.30 11.26 27.13
N ASP A 303 -3.78 11.27 25.90
CA ASP A 303 -2.69 12.15 25.49
C ASP A 303 -3.22 13.42 24.81
N ASP A 304 -2.90 14.58 25.40
CA ASP A 304 -3.31 15.88 24.87
C ASP A 304 -2.33 16.42 23.81
N PHE A 305 -1.14 15.84 23.68
CA PHE A 305 -0.04 16.32 22.83
C PHE A 305 0.31 17.79 23.07
N ALA A 306 0.24 18.26 24.32
CA ALA A 306 0.65 19.61 24.71
C ALA A 306 2.18 19.75 24.80
N ASP A 307 2.84 18.69 25.28
CA ASP A 307 4.29 18.59 25.39
C ASP A 307 4.82 17.46 24.50
N TYR A 308 5.98 17.70 23.89
CA TYR A 308 6.65 16.69 23.09
C TYR A 308 7.06 15.47 23.94
N ALA A 309 6.81 14.26 23.42
CA ALA A 309 7.28 13.02 24.03
C ALA A 309 7.74 12.01 22.99
N PHE A 310 8.83 11.29 23.29
CA PHE A 310 9.26 10.11 22.56
C PHE A 310 9.04 8.83 23.39
N ARG A 311 8.12 7.96 22.93
CA ARG A 311 7.73 6.72 23.61
C ARG A 311 8.23 5.47 22.89
N TYR A 312 8.95 4.62 23.60
CA TYR A 312 9.34 3.30 23.14
C TYR A 312 9.43 2.34 24.34
N LEU A 313 9.13 1.06 24.11
CA LEU A 313 9.13 0.04 25.15
C LEU A 313 10.56 -0.28 25.56
N ARG A 314 10.83 -0.24 26.87
CA ARG A 314 12.12 -0.65 27.45
C ARG A 314 11.99 -2.02 28.08
N HIS A 315 13.09 -2.78 28.12
CA HIS A 315 13.14 -3.99 28.93
C HIS A 315 12.87 -3.63 30.39
N ARG A 316 11.99 -4.38 31.03
CA ARG A 316 11.80 -4.31 32.46
C ARG A 316 13.05 -4.93 33.12
N GLU A 317 13.77 -4.16 33.95
CA GLU A 317 14.82 -4.77 34.75
C GLU A 317 14.18 -5.82 35.69
N PRO A 318 14.75 -7.03 35.80
CA PRO A 318 14.29 -8.02 36.78
C PRO A 318 14.37 -7.41 38.19
N GLY A 319 13.20 -7.12 38.79
CA GLY A 319 13.11 -6.56 40.15
C GLY A 319 12.59 -5.13 40.25
N ALA A 320 12.29 -4.44 39.14
CA ALA A 320 11.61 -3.14 39.21
C ALA A 320 10.18 -3.33 39.75
N ALA A 321 9.94 -2.77 40.94
CA ALA A 321 8.61 -2.67 41.54
C ALA A 321 7.68 -1.84 40.63
N TRP A 322 6.38 -2.09 40.70
CA TRP A 322 5.37 -1.25 40.04
C TRP A 322 5.46 0.16 40.67
N GLY A 323 6.13 1.08 39.98
CA GLY A 323 6.12 2.51 40.29
C GLY A 323 5.06 3.20 39.45
N GLU A 324 4.31 4.09 40.09
CA GLU A 324 3.15 4.84 39.59
C GLU A 324 3.39 5.60 38.29
#